data_AF-A0A926TZQ0-F1
#
_entry.id   AF-A0A926TZQ0-F1
#
_cell.length_a   1.000
_cell.length_b   1.000
_cell.length_c   1.000
_cell.angle_alpha   90.00
_cell.angle_beta   90.00
_cell.angle_gamma   90.00
#
_symmetry.space_group_name_H-M   'P 1'
#
loop_
_entity.id
_entity.type
_entity.pdbx_description
1 polymer ?
#
loop_
_entity_poly.entity_id
_entity_poly.type
_entity_poly.pdbx_seq_one_letter_code
_entity_poly.pdbx_strand_id
1 'polypeptide(L)'
;MSEQFPVADQLMADLRRESQLMKLITRGCIELRWAVSADEQDMARAIVYNAFETYAIERGMSLPQAEQFCEQHLEALIRSVWDAIDR
;
A
#
# COMPACT_ATOMS: atom_id res chain seq x y z
N MET A 1 22.42 -0.67 -17.55
CA MET A 1 21.11 0.00 -17.61
C MET A 1 20.27 -0.60 -16.52
N SER A 2 20.12 0.11 -15.41
CA SER A 2 19.42 -0.36 -14.22
C SER A 2 18.21 0.55 -14.06
N GLU A 3 17.04 0.10 -14.49
CA GLU A 3 15.78 0.77 -14.18
C GLU A 3 15.52 0.56 -12.69
N GLN A 4 16.02 1.50 -11.88
CA GLN A 4 15.71 1.60 -10.47
C GLN A 4 14.27 2.08 -10.35
N PHE A 5 13.38 1.21 -9.86
CA PHE A 5 11.95 1.47 -9.66
C PHE A 5 11.75 2.65 -8.69
N PRO A 6 11.42 3.87 -9.17
CA PRO A 6 11.41 5.07 -8.32
C PRO A 6 10.19 5.09 -7.38
N VAL A 7 9.15 4.33 -7.69
CA VAL A 7 7.83 4.51 -7.08
C VAL A 7 7.73 3.86 -5.70
N ALA A 8 8.39 2.72 -5.48
CA ALA A 8 8.43 2.08 -4.17
C ALA A 8 9.25 2.90 -3.16
N ASP A 9 10.39 3.45 -3.59
CA ASP A 9 11.19 4.34 -2.74
C ASP A 9 10.47 5.67 -2.47
N GLN A 10 9.74 6.20 -3.47
CA GLN A 10 8.89 7.38 -3.28
C GLN A 10 7.74 7.09 -2.31
N LEU A 11 7.11 5.92 -2.41
CA LEU A 11 6.07 5.44 -1.49
C LEU A 11 6.60 5.32 -0.05
N MET A 12 7.81 4.78 0.11
CA MET A 12 8.49 4.69 1.42
C MET A 12 8.91 6.06 1.97
N ALA A 13 9.25 7.02 1.09
CA ALA A 13 9.52 8.40 1.49
C ALA A 13 8.23 9.14 1.88
N ASP A 14 7.12 8.87 1.19
CA ASP A 14 5.81 9.45 1.48
C ASP A 14 5.14 8.81 2.71
N LEU A 15 5.44 7.54 3.01
CA LEU A 15 5.23 6.88 4.32
C LEU A 15 5.78 7.70 5.48
N ARG A 16 6.94 8.33 5.31
CA ARG A 16 7.55 9.18 6.35
C ARG A 16 6.93 10.58 6.45
N ARG A 17 6.11 10.99 5.48
CA ARG A 17 5.49 12.34 5.41
C ARG A 17 4.06 12.41 5.97
N GLU A 18 3.51 11.30 6.45
CA GLU A 18 2.21 11.24 7.14
C GLU A 18 0.98 11.78 6.37
N SER A 19 0.84 11.51 5.07
CA SER A 19 -0.42 11.82 4.38
C SER A 19 -1.57 10.99 4.96
N GLN A 20 -2.80 11.54 4.96
CA GLN A 20 -3.99 10.84 5.46
C GLN A 20 -4.24 9.50 4.73
N LEU A 21 -3.95 9.45 3.43
CA LEU A 21 -3.95 8.23 2.61
C LEU A 21 -2.97 7.19 3.13
N MET A 22 -1.79 7.63 3.56
CA MET A 22 -0.78 6.71 4.06
C MET A 22 -1.11 6.16 5.46
N LYS A 23 -1.80 6.95 6.28
CA LYS A 23 -2.41 6.47 7.52
C LYS A 23 -3.47 5.40 7.26
N LEU A 24 -4.27 5.55 6.20
CA LEU A 24 -5.26 4.55 5.78
C LEU A 24 -4.60 3.25 5.30
N ILE A 25 -3.56 3.34 4.46
CA ILE A 25 -2.76 2.18 4.01
C ILE A 25 -2.19 1.44 5.22
N THR A 26 -1.54 2.17 6.13
CA THR A 26 -0.93 1.60 7.35
C THR A 26 -1.98 0.92 8.22
N ARG A 27 -3.13 1.58 8.43
CA ARG A 27 -4.23 1.01 9.22
C ARG A 27 -4.78 -0.25 8.58
N GLY A 28 -5.02 -0.26 7.27
CA GLY A 28 -5.47 -1.46 6.56
C GLY A 28 -4.48 -2.63 6.70
N CYS A 29 -3.17 -2.36 6.67
CA CYS A 29 -2.14 -3.38 6.91
C CYS A 29 -2.14 -3.92 8.35
N ILE A 30 -2.46 -3.07 9.33
CA ILE A 30 -2.67 -3.49 10.73
C ILE A 30 -3.92 -4.36 10.81
N GLU A 31 -5.07 -3.90 10.34
CA GLU A 31 -6.31 -4.70 10.36
C GLU A 31 -6.10 -6.07 9.69
N LEU A 32 -5.38 -6.11 8.56
CA LEU A 32 -5.04 -7.36 7.86
C LEU A 32 -4.21 -8.32 8.72
N ARG A 33 -3.31 -7.81 9.57
CA ARG A 33 -2.49 -8.63 10.48
C ARG A 33 -3.34 -9.29 11.56
N TRP A 34 -4.39 -8.61 12.02
CA TRP A 34 -5.24 -9.06 13.12
C TRP A 34 -6.49 -9.79 12.64
N ALA A 35 -6.76 -9.79 11.33
CA ALA A 35 -7.86 -10.51 10.70
C ALA A 35 -7.72 -12.03 10.91
N VAL A 36 -8.71 -12.61 11.59
CA VAL A 36 -8.74 -14.05 11.95
C VAL A 36 -9.62 -14.87 11.01
N SER A 37 -10.55 -14.22 10.32
CA SER A 37 -11.44 -14.82 9.32
C SER A 37 -11.07 -14.40 7.89
N ALA A 38 -11.49 -15.21 6.91
CA ALA A 38 -11.31 -14.90 5.49
C ALA A 38 -12.01 -13.58 5.11
N ASP A 39 -13.23 -13.36 5.63
CA ASP A 39 -14.00 -12.14 5.36
C ASP A 39 -13.27 -10.87 5.88
N GLU A 40 -12.68 -10.94 7.06
CA GLU A 40 -11.87 -9.82 7.60
C GLU A 40 -10.61 -9.59 6.77
N GLN A 41 -9.97 -10.65 6.29
CA GLN A 41 -8.79 -10.54 5.43
C GLN A 41 -9.14 -9.89 4.09
N ASP A 42 -10.23 -10.31 3.47
CA ASP A 42 -10.71 -9.76 2.20
C ASP A 42 -11.10 -8.28 2.36
N MET A 43 -11.81 -7.94 3.44
CA MET A 43 -12.16 -6.55 3.75
C MET A 43 -10.91 -5.69 3.97
N ALA A 44 -9.94 -6.16 4.76
CA ALA A 44 -8.72 -5.42 5.02
C ALA A 44 -7.88 -5.24 3.73
N ARG A 45 -7.79 -6.27 2.89
CA ARG A 45 -7.12 -6.18 1.58
C ARG A 45 -7.80 -5.17 0.66
N ALA A 46 -9.13 -5.15 0.60
CA ALA A 46 -9.87 -4.18 -0.20
C ALA A 46 -9.60 -2.73 0.25
N ILE A 47 -9.51 -2.49 1.57
CA ILE A 47 -9.16 -1.18 2.12
C ILE A 47 -7.75 -0.77 1.70
N VAL A 48 -6.76 -1.65 1.85
CA VAL A 48 -5.37 -1.34 1.47
C VAL A 48 -5.27 -1.10 -0.04
N TYR A 49 -5.90 -1.96 -0.85
CA TYR A 49 -5.90 -1.84 -2.29
C TYR A 49 -6.50 -0.51 -2.75
N ASN A 50 -7.70 -0.16 -2.29
CA ASN A 50 -8.35 1.10 -2.67
C ASN A 50 -7.54 2.33 -2.26
N ALA A 51 -6.96 2.31 -1.06
CA ALA A 51 -6.13 3.42 -0.59
C ALA A 51 -4.84 3.56 -1.41
N PHE A 52 -4.26 2.44 -1.82
CA PHE A 52 -3.04 2.42 -2.62
C PHE A 52 -3.29 2.80 -4.09
N GLU A 53 -4.43 2.39 -4.66
CA GLU A 53 -4.86 2.79 -6.00
C GLU A 53 -5.14 4.29 -6.05
N THR A 54 -5.83 4.83 -5.04
CA THR A 54 -6.07 6.27 -4.90
C THR A 54 -4.75 7.03 -4.84
N TYR A 55 -3.78 6.53 -4.08
CA TYR A 55 -2.44 7.12 -4.01
C TYR A 55 -1.74 7.16 -5.39
N ALA A 56 -1.84 6.08 -6.18
CA ALA A 56 -1.26 6.03 -7.51
C ALA A 56 -1.94 7.03 -8.48
N ILE A 57 -3.27 7.13 -8.41
CA ILE A 57 -4.06 8.09 -9.21
C ILE A 57 -3.70 9.54 -8.85
N GLU A 58 -3.58 9.88 -7.56
CA GLU A 58 -3.16 11.22 -7.10
C GLU A 58 -1.77 11.61 -7.60
N ARG A 59 -0.94 10.64 -7.99
CA ARG A 59 0.39 10.84 -8.59
C ARG A 59 0.38 10.88 -10.12
N GLY A 60 -0.80 10.93 -10.73
CA GLY A 60 -0.98 11.09 -12.16
C GLY A 60 -0.96 9.79 -12.95
N MET A 61 -1.06 8.63 -12.29
CA MET A 61 -1.30 7.37 -13.00
C MET A 61 -2.75 7.31 -13.50
N SER A 62 -2.95 6.77 -14.70
CA SER A 62 -4.29 6.38 -15.14
C SER A 62 -4.81 5.22 -14.30
N LEU A 63 -6.14 5.03 -14.25
CA LEU A 63 -6.75 3.93 -13.50
C LEU A 63 -6.14 2.55 -13.85
N PRO A 64 -6.00 2.15 -15.13
CA PRO A 64 -5.39 0.85 -15.46
C PRO A 64 -3.94 0.71 -14.98
N GLN A 65 -3.17 1.81 -14.99
CA GLN A 65 -1.79 1.80 -14.49
C GLN A 65 -1.74 1.73 -12.97
N ALA A 66 -2.68 2.38 -12.29
CA ALA A 66 -2.81 2.33 -10.84
C ALA A 66 -3.20 0.93 -10.35
N GLU A 67 -4.15 0.28 -11.03
CA GLU A 67 -4.53 -1.11 -10.77
C GLU A 67 -3.32 -2.05 -10.89
N GLN A 68 -2.64 -1.99 -12.04
CA GLN A 68 -1.44 -2.80 -12.30
C GLN A 68 -0.32 -2.51 -11.29
N PHE A 69 -0.10 -1.25 -10.94
CA PHE A 69 0.87 -0.84 -9.93
C PHE A 69 0.52 -1.44 -8.56
N CYS A 70 -0.75 -1.42 -8.17
CA CYS A 70 -1.19 -2.01 -6.91
C CYS A 70 -0.98 -3.53 -6.89
N GLU A 71 -1.39 -4.25 -7.92
CA GLU A 71 -1.18 -5.70 -8.03
C GLU A 71 0.31 -6.09 -7.89
N GLN A 72 1.21 -5.29 -8.48
CA GLN A 72 2.65 -5.55 -8.45
C GLN A 72 3.30 -5.26 -7.09
N HIS A 73 2.77 -4.32 -6.32
CA HIS A 73 3.47 -3.77 -5.14
C HIS A 73 2.73 -3.97 -3.81
N LEU A 74 1.46 -4.43 -3.82
CA LEU A 74 0.64 -4.58 -2.62
C LEU A 74 1.30 -5.49 -1.56
N GLU A 75 1.82 -6.65 -1.96
CA GLU A 75 2.49 -7.55 -1.01
C GLU A 75 3.75 -6.95 -0.40
N ALA A 76 4.56 -6.25 -1.22
CA ALA A 76 5.79 -5.61 -0.76
C ALA A 76 5.49 -4.49 0.24
N LEU A 77 4.42 -3.72 0.00
CA LEU A 77 3.92 -2.70 0.90
C LEU A 77 3.49 -3.29 2.25
N ILE A 78 2.67 -4.34 2.24
CA ILE A 78 2.20 -5.02 3.46
C ILE A 78 3.40 -5.48 4.31
N ARG A 79 4.39 -6.15 3.69
CA ARG A 79 5.60 -6.61 4.39
C ARG A 79 6.41 -5.46 4.97
N SER A 80 6.59 -4.37 4.21
CA SER A 80 7.36 -3.21 4.66
C SER A 80 6.72 -2.52 5.87
N VAL A 81 5.38 -2.47 5.92
CA VAL A 81 4.64 -1.93 7.07
C VAL A 81 4.77 -2.86 8.28
N TRP A 82 4.71 -4.19 8.10
CA TRP A 82 4.94 -5.14 9.19
C TRP A 82 6.32 -5.00 9.82
N ASP A 83 7.38 -4.93 8.99
CA ASP A 83 8.75 -4.74 9.46
C ASP A 83 8.95 -3.43 10.22
N ALA A 84 8.15 -2.40 9.91
CA ALA A 84 8.18 -1.12 10.61
C ALA A 84 7.43 -1.14 11.95
N ILE A 85 6.42 -2.00 12.10
CA ILE A 85 5.62 -2.14 13.34
C ILE A 85 6.34 -3.00 14.37
N ASP A 86 7.09 -4.03 13.94
CA ASP A 86 7.78 -4.96 14.84
C ASP A 86 9.15 -4.45 15.35
N ARG A 87 9.51 -3.19 15.07
CA ARG A 87 10.74 -2.52 15.54
C ARG A 87 10.47 -1.55 16.69
#